data_AF-A0A255TGG8-F1
#
_entry.id   AF-A0A255TGG8-F1
#
_cell.length_a   1.000
_cell.length_b   1.000
_cell.length_c   1.000
_cell.angle_alpha   90.00
_cell.angle_beta   90.00
_cell.angle_gamma   90.00
#
_symmetry.space_group_name_H-M   'P 1'
#
loop_
_entity.id
_entity.type
_entity.pdbx_description
1 polymer ?
#
loop_
_entity_poly.entity_id
_entity_poly.type
_entity_poly.pdbx_seq_one_letter_code
_entity_poly.pdbx_strand_id
1 'polypeptide(L)'
;MEKEIATFFRNFALRTMLAEHADPNNPKDVKQAMLNHYEDIYPAFSQTDIFKRCYNKHEHERMVAAYKENFTLLLNGRIPQ
;
A
#
# COMPACT_ATOMS: atom_id res chain seq x y z
N MET A 1 4.74 13.52 1.38
CA MET A 1 3.74 12.72 2.13
C MET A 1 2.96 11.78 1.24
N GLU A 2 1.95 12.22 0.48
CA GLU A 2 1.10 11.32 -0.32
C GLU A 2 1.93 10.45 -1.27
N LYS A 3 2.92 11.05 -1.96
CA LYS A 3 3.88 10.32 -2.80
C LYS A 3 4.71 9.28 -2.03
N GLU A 4 5.09 9.56 -0.79
CA GLU A 4 5.83 8.59 0.05
C GLU A 4 4.94 7.41 0.43
N ILE A 5 3.67 7.69 0.73
CA ILE A 5 2.65 6.68 1.03
C ILE A 5 2.41 5.82 -0.21
N ALA A 6 2.15 6.44 -1.38
CA ALA A 6 1.99 5.72 -2.64
C ALA A 6 3.22 4.87 -2.99
N THR A 7 4.43 5.40 -2.77
CA THR A 7 5.68 4.65 -2.96
C THR A 7 5.77 3.44 -2.05
N PHE A 8 5.36 3.55 -0.77
CA PHE A 8 5.29 2.41 0.14
C PHE A 8 4.35 1.33 -0.41
N PHE A 9 3.12 1.69 -0.78
CA PHE A 9 2.13 0.74 -1.28
C PHE A 9 2.57 0.08 -2.59
N ARG A 10 3.15 0.85 -3.51
CA ARG A 10 3.73 0.34 -4.75
C ARG A 10 4.84 -0.68 -4.47
N ASN A 11 5.77 -0.35 -3.58
CA ASN A 11 6.88 -1.24 -3.26
C ASN A 11 6.44 -2.50 -2.51
N PHE A 12 5.46 -2.37 -1.62
CA PHE A 12 4.83 -3.52 -0.96
C PHE A 12 4.22 -4.46 -2.01
N ALA A 13 3.36 -3.94 -2.88
CA ALA A 13 2.69 -4.72 -3.92
C ALA A 13 3.69 -5.43 -4.83
N LEU A 14 4.69 -4.72 -5.38
CA LEU A 14 5.69 -5.33 -6.26
C LEU A 14 6.50 -6.43 -5.59
N ARG A 15 6.81 -6.31 -4.29
CA ARG A 15 7.52 -7.35 -3.54
C ARG A 15 6.64 -8.57 -3.30
N THR A 16 5.39 -8.38 -2.90
CA THR A 16 4.42 -9.48 -2.73
C THR A 16 4.20 -10.22 -4.04
N MET A 17 4.02 -9.49 -5.14
CA MET A 17 3.81 -10.10 -6.45
C MET A 17 5.02 -10.89 -6.92
N LEU A 18 6.23 -10.38 -6.69
CA LEU A 18 7.45 -11.14 -6.95
C LEU A 18 7.51 -12.45 -6.14
N ALA A 19 7.12 -12.41 -4.86
CA ALA A 19 7.11 -13.58 -3.98
C ALA A 19 6.03 -14.62 -4.37
N GLU A 20 4.88 -14.17 -4.87
CA GLU A 20 3.80 -15.04 -5.35
C GLU A 20 3.95 -15.48 -6.82
N HIS A 21 4.99 -15.02 -7.53
CA HIS A 21 5.13 -15.19 -8.99
C HIS A 21 3.94 -14.65 -9.80
N ALA A 22 3.30 -13.58 -9.32
CA ALA A 22 2.16 -12.91 -9.94
C ALA A 22 2.60 -11.83 -10.96
N ASP A 23 1.82 -11.60 -12.02
CA ASP A 23 2.13 -10.55 -13.03
C ASP A 23 1.61 -9.18 -12.59
N PRO A 24 2.49 -8.18 -12.32
CA PRO A 24 2.10 -6.81 -11.94
C PRO A 24 1.31 -6.05 -13.01
N ASN A 25 1.31 -6.52 -14.25
CA ASN A 25 0.54 -5.92 -15.34
C ASN A 25 -0.86 -6.53 -15.49
N ASN A 26 -1.16 -7.61 -14.77
CA ASN A 26 -2.47 -8.25 -14.75
C ASN A 26 -3.28 -7.81 -13.52
N PRO A 27 -4.34 -7.01 -13.68
CA PRO A 27 -5.14 -6.51 -12.54
C PRO A 27 -5.76 -7.61 -11.68
N LYS A 28 -6.07 -8.78 -12.26
CA LYS A 28 -6.61 -9.91 -11.49
C LYS A 28 -5.55 -10.48 -10.55
N ASP A 29 -4.32 -10.63 -11.03
CA ASP A 29 -3.21 -11.17 -10.26
C ASP A 29 -2.79 -10.18 -9.16
N VAL A 30 -2.73 -8.88 -9.47
CA VAL A 30 -2.55 -7.82 -8.48
C VAL A 30 -3.61 -7.95 -7.39
N LYS A 31 -4.89 -8.01 -7.76
CA LYS A 31 -5.98 -8.08 -6.79
C LYS A 31 -5.89 -9.33 -5.92
N GLN A 32 -5.63 -10.50 -6.52
CA GLN A 32 -5.55 -11.75 -5.78
C GLN A 32 -4.38 -11.74 -4.78
N ALA A 33 -3.19 -11.31 -5.21
CA ALA A 33 -2.04 -11.19 -4.34
C ALA A 33 -2.30 -10.23 -3.17
N MET A 34 -2.96 -9.09 -3.45
CA MET A 34 -3.30 -8.12 -2.42
C MET A 34 -4.38 -8.65 -1.47
N LEU A 35 -5.34 -9.45 -1.92
CA LEU A 35 -6.31 -10.12 -1.04
C LEU A 35 -5.68 -11.21 -0.16
N ASN A 36 -4.59 -11.83 -0.57
CA ASN A 36 -3.87 -12.81 0.25
C ASN A 36 -3.03 -12.15 1.35
N HIS A 37 -2.58 -10.90 1.14
CA HIS A 37 -1.58 -10.23 1.97
C HIS A 37 -2.00 -8.87 2.53
N TYR A 38 -3.28 -8.48 2.43
CA TYR A 38 -3.72 -7.15 2.86
C TYR A 38 -3.53 -6.91 4.37
N GLU A 39 -3.57 -7.96 5.18
CA GLU A 39 -3.35 -7.88 6.64
C GLU A 39 -1.92 -7.46 7.00
N ASP A 40 -0.95 -7.73 6.12
CA ASP A 40 0.47 -7.37 6.31
C ASP A 40 0.76 -5.88 6.01
N ILE A 41 -0.14 -5.20 5.29
CA ILE A 41 0.06 -3.83 4.83
C ILE A 41 0.14 -2.86 6.02
N TYR A 42 -0.80 -2.93 6.96
CA TYR A 42 -0.82 -2.00 8.10
C TYR A 42 0.39 -2.18 9.03
N PRO A 43 0.74 -3.42 9.47
CA PRO A 43 1.97 -3.66 10.22
C PRO A 43 3.20 -3.08 9.51
N ALA A 44 3.38 -3.34 8.22
CA ALA A 44 4.50 -2.82 7.45
C ALA A 44 4.48 -1.28 7.36
N PHE A 45 3.31 -0.67 7.13
CA PHE A 45 3.16 0.78 7.03
C PHE A 45 3.47 1.49 8.35
N SER A 46 3.03 0.91 9.48
CA SER A 46 3.24 1.47 10.83
C SER A 46 4.72 1.66 11.19
N GLN A 47 5.62 0.89 10.55
CA GLN A 47 7.05 0.97 10.77
C GLN A 47 7.74 2.08 9.97
N THR A 48 7.06 2.68 9.00
CA THR A 48 7.63 3.71 8.11
C THR A 48 7.86 5.04 8.84
N ASP A 49 8.85 5.81 8.39
CA ASP A 49 9.13 7.14 8.93
C ASP A 49 7.98 8.12 8.68
N ILE A 50 7.27 7.98 7.55
CA ILE A 50 6.08 8.80 7.26
C ILE A 50 4.98 8.57 8.30
N PHE A 51 4.72 7.31 8.68
CA PHE A 51 3.74 6.99 9.71
C PHE A 51 4.13 7.62 11.05
N LYS A 52 5.37 7.37 11.51
CA LYS A 52 5.89 7.92 12.77
C LYS A 52 5.87 9.46 12.79
N ARG A 53 6.12 10.10 11.65
CA ARG A 53 6.09 11.56 11.52
C ARG A 53 4.68 12.13 11.66
N CYS A 54 3.66 11.45 11.13
CA CYS A 54 2.29 11.96 11.02
C CYS A 54 1.33 11.45 12.10
N TYR A 55 1.67 10.35 12.78
CA TYR A 55 0.84 9.76 13.83
C TYR A 55 0.56 10.75 14.97
N ASN A 56 -0.72 10.93 15.32
CA ASN A 56 -1.20 11.89 16.34
C ASN A 56 -0.77 13.35 16.12
N LYS A 57 -0.54 13.75 14.87
CA LYS A 57 -0.26 15.15 14.49
C LYS A 57 -1.34 15.70 13.57
N HIS A 58 -1.25 16.98 13.25
CA HIS A 58 -2.17 17.67 12.34
C HIS A 58 -2.29 16.94 10.98
N GLU A 59 -1.23 16.30 10.51
CA GLU A 59 -1.22 15.58 9.23
C GLU A 59 -1.78 14.15 9.30
N HIS A 60 -2.20 13.68 10.48
CA HIS A 60 -2.67 12.31 10.67
C HIS A 60 -3.85 11.97 9.74
N GLU A 61 -4.86 12.84 9.67
CA GLU A 61 -6.05 12.60 8.83
C GLU A 61 -5.68 12.53 7.35
N ARG A 62 -4.77 13.38 6.89
CA ARG A 62 -4.27 13.38 5.52
C ARG A 62 -3.49 12.10 5.20
N MET A 63 -2.68 11.62 6.15
CA MET A 63 -1.99 10.33 6.03
C MET A 63 -2.99 9.17 5.95
N VAL A 64 -4.04 9.17 6.79
CA VAL A 64 -5.08 8.14 6.77
C VAL A 64 -5.87 8.16 5.45
N ALA A 65 -6.19 9.34 4.93
CA ALA A 65 -6.88 9.47 3.64
C ALA A 65 -6.03 8.89 2.50
N ALA A 66 -4.75 9.27 2.42
CA ALA A 66 -3.82 8.73 1.44
C ALA A 66 -3.64 7.21 1.60
N TYR A 67 -3.53 6.70 2.83
CA TYR A 67 -3.48 5.27 3.09
C TYR A 67 -4.70 4.55 2.51
N LYS A 68 -5.91 5.04 2.81
CA LYS A 68 -7.17 4.45 2.33
C LYS A 68 -7.28 4.45 0.81
N GLU A 69 -6.87 5.53 0.17
CA GLU A 69 -6.87 5.65 -1.30
C GLU A 69 -5.96 4.58 -1.92
N ASN A 70 -4.72 4.49 -1.47
CA ASN A 70 -3.75 3.53 -1.99
C ASN A 70 -4.14 2.08 -1.71
N PHE A 71 -4.66 1.80 -0.52
CA PHE A 71 -5.20 0.48 -0.16
C PHE A 71 -6.36 0.08 -1.07
N THR A 72 -7.29 1.01 -1.34
CA THR A 72 -8.43 0.77 -2.24
C THR A 72 -7.99 0.51 -3.68
N LEU A 73 -6.94 1.18 -4.17
CA LEU A 73 -6.38 0.91 -5.48
C LEU A 73 -5.90 -0.53 -5.61
N LEU A 74 -5.15 -1.02 -4.62
CA LEU A 74 -4.64 -2.40 -4.58
C LEU A 74 -5.77 -3.44 -4.61
N LEU A 75 -6.82 -3.24 -3.80
CA LEU A 75 -7.99 -4.14 -3.80
C LEU A 75 -8.79 -4.12 -5.11
N ASN A 76 -8.61 -3.08 -5.92
CA ASN A 76 -9.16 -2.99 -7.28
C ASN A 76 -8.19 -3.47 -8.36
N GLY A 77 -7.06 -4.08 -7.99
CA GLY A 77 -6.08 -4.60 -8.94
C GLY A 77 -5.20 -3.52 -9.58
N ARG A 78 -5.05 -2.36 -8.94
CA ARG A 78 -4.24 -1.24 -9.43
C ARG A 78 -3.07 -0.96 -8.50
N ILE A 79 -1.86 -0.94 -9.05
CA ILE A 79 -0.66 -0.55 -8.32
C ILE A 79 -0.59 0.99 -8.26
N PRO A 80 -0.47 1.59 -7.07
CA PRO A 80 -0.30 3.05 -6.95
C PRO A 80 0.96 3.59 -7.64
N GLN A 81 0.91 4.86 -8.07
CA GLN A 81 2.01 5.56 -8.75
C GLN A 81 2.70 6.59 -7.86
#